data_AF-A0A523NI22-F1
#
_entry.id   AF-A0A523NI22-F1
#
_cell.length_a   1.000
_cell.length_b   1.000
_cell.length_c   1.000
_cell.angle_alpha   90.00
_cell.angle_beta   90.00
_cell.angle_gamma   90.00
#
_symmetry.space_group_name_H-M   'P 1'
#
loop_
_entity.id
_entity.type
_entity.pdbx_description
1 polymer ?
#
loop_
_entity_poly.entity_id
_entity_poly.type
_entity_poly.pdbx_seq_one_letter_code
_entity_poly.pdbx_strand_id
1 'polypeptide(L)'
;MMRSIHPIKILTQLKTRTLRARMIFLLMGIFLIGGIAAVEGTETHPVDYDSMQALEMAERALVDTLYYNFSDWVPRFQKRIDRLQALPQNIPNQLELMKFYFYMAGLNGELTHVLAFTSEFFVDSVKQKFSEYNEKAKSLAQALLDNPRITRQNRAEAYFYLGMAEGYLAMMQYGEGRFLSALINGLEADNHLEDTLKLDPRHADAHVGLGVYRYGNTRLGGLGNFIMQGGADLRQVGLTHIETALNYEIISRPLALKTLIWFYISEQINPDNAELPNDHPLSPYASRARAHFYLDEYERRYFREAEANGFVGNKGLALMMAIQHVLDRQYVEARDQFKKALKITRYLIEVQGMQINPKYGETLRAGIKFSDLMVLTELEGKVDPESQVCRDVKEQIAFVDNGGTMINYESSKIRREIQDVFYQRLKGAAKKHHC
;
A
#
# COMPACT_ATOMS: atom_id res chain seq x y z
N MET A 1 -25.38 19.49 -17.31
CA MET A 1 -25.82 20.12 -16.04
C MET A 1 -25.64 19.09 -14.93
N MET A 2 -24.74 19.32 -13.97
CA MET A 2 -24.66 18.54 -12.73
C MET A 2 -24.96 19.48 -11.56
N ARG A 3 -25.73 19.02 -10.57
CA ARG A 3 -26.03 19.80 -9.36
C ARG A 3 -24.98 19.49 -8.30
N SER A 4 -24.29 20.51 -7.81
CA SER A 4 -23.53 20.40 -6.55
C SER A 4 -24.49 20.04 -5.42
N ILE A 5 -24.17 19.00 -4.65
CA ILE A 5 -24.91 18.60 -3.46
C ILE A 5 -24.06 19.02 -2.25
N HIS A 6 -24.47 20.07 -1.53
CA HIS A 6 -23.79 20.50 -0.32
C HIS A 6 -23.98 19.47 0.82
N PRO A 7 -22.90 18.88 1.38
CA PRO A 7 -22.99 17.76 2.33
C PRO A 7 -23.58 18.14 3.70
N ILE A 8 -23.52 19.43 4.07
CA ILE A 8 -23.87 19.95 5.39
C ILE A 8 -25.31 19.63 5.82
N LYS A 9 -26.27 19.47 4.88
CA LYS A 9 -27.68 19.17 5.20
C LYS A 9 -27.99 17.71 5.54
N ILE A 10 -27.10 16.76 5.26
CA ILE A 10 -27.37 15.33 5.53
C ILE A 10 -27.03 14.98 7.00
N LEU A 11 -25.97 15.58 7.55
CA LEU A 11 -25.46 15.26 8.88
C LEU A 11 -26.40 15.64 10.04
N THR A 12 -27.33 16.59 9.85
CA THR A 12 -28.25 17.04 10.91
C THR A 12 -29.43 16.12 11.19
N GLN A 13 -29.78 15.18 10.29
CA GLN A 13 -30.93 14.27 10.49
C GLN A 13 -30.59 12.95 11.22
N LEU A 14 -29.31 12.56 11.32
CA LEU A 14 -28.90 11.27 11.89
C LEU A 14 -28.83 11.22 13.44
N LYS A 15 -29.35 12.24 14.14
CA LYS A 15 -29.08 12.43 15.58
C LYS A 15 -29.88 11.53 16.54
N THR A 16 -30.77 10.65 16.06
CA THR A 16 -31.70 9.88 16.90
C THR A 16 -31.96 8.44 16.43
N ARG A 17 -30.92 7.59 16.42
CA ARG A 17 -31.09 6.13 16.69
C ARG A 17 -29.80 5.45 17.13
N THR A 18 -29.86 4.72 18.24
CA THR A 18 -28.75 3.95 18.81
C THR A 18 -28.60 2.61 18.09
N LEU A 19 -27.53 2.45 17.30
CA LEU A 19 -27.08 1.15 16.79
C LEU A 19 -25.57 0.99 17.02
N ARG A 20 -25.14 -0.15 17.57
CA ARG A 20 -23.71 -0.52 17.68
C ARG A 20 -23.16 -0.98 16.32
N ALA A 21 -22.98 -0.05 15.39
CA ALA A 21 -22.39 -0.34 14.09
C ALA A 21 -20.84 -0.30 14.15
N ARG A 22 -20.18 -1.47 14.19
CA ARG A 22 -18.74 -1.58 13.90
C ARG A 22 -18.51 -1.47 12.39
N MET A 23 -18.29 -0.27 11.88
CA MET A 23 -17.92 -0.04 10.47
C MET A 23 -16.39 0.01 10.32
N ILE A 24 -15.85 -0.64 9.27
CA ILE A 24 -14.40 -0.80 9.06
C ILE A 24 -14.07 -0.83 7.55
N PHE A 25 -13.03 -0.09 7.11
CA PHE A 25 -12.57 0.09 5.73
C PHE A 25 -11.02 -0.10 5.59
N LEU A 26 -10.22 0.98 5.40
CA LEU A 26 -8.75 1.08 5.22
C LEU A 26 -8.12 1.00 3.81
N LEU A 27 -7.23 1.96 3.48
CA LEU A 27 -6.45 2.09 2.23
C LEU A 27 -4.94 2.43 2.48
N MET A 28 -4.09 2.28 1.45
CA MET A 28 -2.62 2.53 1.45
C MET A 28 -2.22 3.73 0.56
N GLY A 29 -0.99 4.28 0.68
CA GLY A 29 -0.53 5.48 -0.06
C GLY A 29 0.83 5.36 -0.80
N ILE A 30 1.16 6.33 -1.68
CA ILE A 30 2.18 6.23 -2.76
C ILE A 30 2.84 7.59 -3.19
N PHE A 31 4.18 7.74 -3.16
CA PHE A 31 4.95 8.98 -3.50
C PHE A 31 5.54 9.05 -4.95
N LEU A 32 5.75 10.26 -5.52
CA LEU A 32 5.57 10.62 -6.98
C LEU A 32 6.41 11.90 -7.39
N ILE A 33 7.02 12.27 -8.55
CA ILE A 33 7.17 11.88 -10.00
C ILE A 33 8.57 12.31 -10.57
N GLY A 34 9.26 11.54 -11.44
CA GLY A 34 10.42 11.94 -12.29
C GLY A 34 11.78 12.31 -11.62
N GLY A 35 12.94 12.27 -12.27
CA GLY A 35 13.30 11.73 -13.61
C GLY A 35 14.44 12.50 -14.34
N ILE A 36 15.62 11.89 -14.55
CA ILE A 36 16.62 12.22 -15.60
C ILE A 36 17.05 10.93 -16.31
N ALA A 37 17.36 11.02 -17.61
CA ALA A 37 17.63 9.88 -18.49
C ALA A 37 18.80 8.97 -18.05
N ALA A 38 18.69 7.68 -18.39
CA ALA A 38 19.77 6.72 -18.25
C ALA A 38 20.94 7.05 -19.19
N VAL A 39 22.08 7.44 -18.63
CA VAL A 39 23.34 7.61 -19.38
C VAL A 39 24.11 6.29 -19.34
N GLU A 40 24.25 5.64 -20.50
CA GLU A 40 25.17 4.52 -20.64
C GLU A 40 26.62 5.00 -20.55
N GLY A 41 27.25 4.78 -19.39
CA GLY A 41 28.69 4.94 -19.17
C GLY A 41 29.19 6.39 -19.10
N THR A 42 29.49 6.87 -17.88
CA THR A 42 30.43 7.99 -17.68
C THR A 42 31.02 7.99 -16.27
N GLU A 43 32.00 8.85 -16.06
CA GLU A 43 32.92 8.87 -14.91
C GLU A 43 32.24 9.14 -13.56
N THR A 44 32.78 8.55 -12.49
CA THR A 44 32.22 8.62 -11.12
C THR A 44 32.50 9.96 -10.45
N HIS A 45 31.79 11.01 -10.86
CA HIS A 45 31.70 12.24 -10.06
C HIS A 45 30.89 11.99 -8.77
N PRO A 46 31.26 12.59 -7.61
CA PRO A 46 30.46 12.51 -6.40
C PRO A 46 29.06 13.12 -6.59
N VAL A 47 28.03 12.41 -6.13
CA VAL A 47 26.63 12.88 -6.22
C VAL A 47 26.40 14.04 -5.23
N ASP A 48 26.09 15.23 -5.75
CA ASP A 48 25.80 16.41 -4.93
C ASP A 48 24.35 16.38 -4.38
N TYR A 49 24.19 15.74 -3.22
CA TYR A 49 22.94 15.77 -2.47
C TYR A 49 22.57 17.14 -1.88
N ASP A 50 23.47 18.13 -1.85
CA ASP A 50 23.23 19.44 -1.21
C ASP A 50 22.49 20.43 -2.12
N SER A 51 22.63 20.29 -3.44
CA SER A 51 21.87 21.05 -4.44
C SER A 51 20.66 20.30 -5.02
N MET A 52 20.68 18.97 -5.00
CA MET A 52 19.65 18.05 -5.55
C MET A 52 18.21 18.48 -5.26
N GLN A 53 17.34 18.39 -6.28
CA GLN A 53 15.92 18.71 -6.13
C GLN A 53 15.17 17.64 -5.32
N ALA A 54 14.07 18.05 -4.69
CA ALA A 54 13.19 17.18 -3.90
C ALA A 54 12.77 15.93 -4.67
N LEU A 55 12.52 16.15 -5.96
CA LEU A 55 12.04 15.23 -6.98
C LEU A 55 13.03 14.08 -7.20
N GLU A 56 14.24 14.40 -7.70
CA GLU A 56 15.34 13.45 -7.90
C GLU A 56 15.76 12.75 -6.59
N MET A 57 15.75 13.50 -5.47
CA MET A 57 16.08 12.93 -4.16
C MET A 57 15.06 11.87 -3.73
N ALA A 58 13.77 12.09 -4.03
CA ALA A 58 12.70 11.14 -3.74
C ALA A 58 12.75 9.90 -4.65
N GLU A 59 13.11 10.06 -5.93
CA GLU A 59 13.32 8.91 -6.84
C GLU A 59 14.38 7.96 -6.30
N ARG A 60 15.56 8.51 -5.98
CA ARG A 60 16.70 7.76 -5.44
C ARG A 60 16.38 7.12 -4.08
N ALA A 61 15.78 7.88 -3.17
CA ALA A 61 15.39 7.38 -1.85
C ALA A 61 14.31 6.30 -1.91
N LEU A 62 13.35 6.41 -2.82
CA LEU A 62 12.28 5.42 -2.98
C LEU A 62 12.81 4.08 -3.50
N VAL A 63 13.81 4.10 -4.40
CA VAL A 63 14.49 2.87 -4.85
C VAL A 63 15.35 2.28 -3.73
N ASP A 64 16.16 3.08 -3.05
CA ASP A 64 17.04 2.63 -1.94
C ASP A 64 16.26 1.99 -0.77
N THR A 65 15.08 2.51 -0.46
CA THR A 65 14.26 2.01 0.64
C THR A 65 13.56 0.68 0.35
N LEU A 66 13.48 0.25 -0.92
CA LEU A 66 13.12 -1.13 -1.27
C LEU A 66 14.12 -2.16 -0.70
N TYR A 67 15.36 -1.72 -0.48
CA TYR A 67 16.46 -2.49 0.10
C TYR A 67 16.68 -2.18 1.60
N TYR A 68 15.76 -1.45 2.23
CA TYR A 68 15.77 -1.06 3.65
C TYR A 68 16.79 0.02 4.04
N ASN A 69 17.37 0.73 3.08
CA ASN A 69 18.36 1.78 3.32
C ASN A 69 17.70 3.13 3.72
N PHE A 70 17.07 3.19 4.90
CA PHE A 70 16.40 4.41 5.39
C PHE A 70 17.33 5.42 6.10
N SER A 71 18.44 4.95 6.66
CA SER A 71 19.34 5.73 7.55
C SER A 71 19.84 7.02 6.92
N ASP A 72 20.23 6.94 5.66
CA ASP A 72 20.99 7.96 4.95
C ASP A 72 20.10 9.05 4.37
N TRP A 73 18.86 8.72 4.02
CA TRP A 73 17.95 9.66 3.38
C TRP A 73 17.33 10.65 4.37
N VAL A 74 17.00 10.23 5.60
CA VAL A 74 16.41 11.16 6.59
C VAL A 74 17.33 12.38 6.86
N PRO A 75 18.65 12.25 7.08
CA PRO A 75 19.55 13.41 7.18
C PRO A 75 19.67 14.23 5.89
N ARG A 76 19.70 13.59 4.71
CA ARG A 76 19.78 14.29 3.40
C ARG A 76 18.54 15.16 3.15
N PHE A 77 17.34 14.60 3.36
CA PHE A 77 16.08 15.34 3.28
C PHE A 77 16.02 16.47 4.31
N GLN A 78 16.42 16.24 5.57
CA GLN A 78 16.44 17.27 6.60
C GLN A 78 17.33 18.46 6.22
N LYS A 79 18.58 18.19 5.79
CA LYS A 79 19.54 19.23 5.39
C LYS A 79 19.02 20.12 4.24
N ARG A 80 18.26 19.54 3.31
CA ARG A 80 17.59 20.30 2.23
C ARG A 80 16.41 21.12 2.72
N ILE A 81 15.58 20.56 3.61
CA ILE A 81 14.49 21.27 4.30
C ILE A 81 15.03 22.50 5.05
N ASP A 82 16.03 22.32 5.89
CA ASP A 82 16.63 23.39 6.71
C ASP A 82 17.19 24.51 5.81
N ARG A 83 17.86 24.15 4.72
CA ARG A 83 18.38 25.10 3.71
C ARG A 83 17.27 25.87 3.01
N LEU A 84 16.14 25.24 2.69
CA LEU A 84 15.00 25.88 2.03
C LEU A 84 14.16 26.76 2.99
N GLN A 85 14.07 26.39 4.26
CA GLN A 85 13.49 27.23 5.32
C GLN A 85 14.29 28.53 5.53
N ALA A 86 15.63 28.45 5.44
CA ALA A 86 16.52 29.60 5.57
C ALA A 86 16.53 30.54 4.33
N LEU A 87 15.91 30.14 3.21
CA LEU A 87 15.84 30.96 1.99
C LEU A 87 14.60 31.87 1.98
N PRO A 88 14.61 32.97 1.19
CA PRO A 88 13.45 33.83 1.00
C PRO A 88 12.24 33.04 0.51
N GLN A 89 11.10 33.20 1.18
CA GLN A 89 9.87 32.44 0.93
C GLN A 89 9.12 32.96 -0.30
N ASN A 90 9.72 32.75 -1.47
CA ASN A 90 9.14 32.98 -2.79
C ASN A 90 8.50 31.68 -3.33
N ILE A 91 7.67 31.81 -4.38
CA ILE A 91 6.89 30.68 -4.94
C ILE A 91 7.79 29.46 -5.32
N PRO A 92 8.92 29.61 -6.04
CA PRO A 92 9.84 28.50 -6.30
C PRO A 92 10.35 27.79 -5.03
N ASN A 93 10.86 28.54 -4.05
CA ASN A 93 11.38 27.97 -2.80
C ASN A 93 10.28 27.29 -1.97
N GLN A 94 9.06 27.84 -1.97
CA GLN A 94 7.91 27.26 -1.29
C GLN A 94 7.41 25.98 -1.95
N LEU A 95 7.37 25.90 -3.29
CA LEU A 95 7.03 24.67 -4.02
C LEU A 95 8.04 23.56 -3.73
N GLU A 96 9.33 23.91 -3.74
CA GLU A 96 10.40 22.95 -3.47
C GLU A 96 10.39 22.47 -2.01
N LEU A 97 10.16 23.38 -1.05
CA LEU A 97 10.01 23.03 0.37
C LEU A 97 8.77 22.17 0.64
N MET A 98 7.64 22.45 -0.04
CA MET A 98 6.43 21.63 0.00
C MET A 98 6.70 20.20 -0.48
N LYS A 99 7.42 20.04 -1.60
CA LYS A 99 7.88 18.73 -2.11
C LYS A 99 8.78 18.02 -1.11
N PHE A 100 9.78 18.71 -0.54
CA PHE A 100 10.67 18.12 0.47
C PHE A 100 9.93 17.68 1.75
N TYR A 101 8.98 18.47 2.26
CA TYR A 101 8.11 18.06 3.36
C TYR A 101 7.30 16.83 2.99
N PHE A 102 6.65 16.84 1.83
CA PHE A 102 5.85 15.74 1.32
C PHE A 102 6.67 14.44 1.28
N TYR A 103 7.80 14.40 0.58
CA TYR A 103 8.64 13.20 0.50
C TYR A 103 9.25 12.77 1.83
N MET A 104 9.58 13.70 2.74
CA MET A 104 9.99 13.34 4.10
C MET A 104 8.86 12.61 4.85
N ALA A 105 7.61 13.02 4.68
CA ALA A 105 6.46 12.27 5.19
C ALA A 105 6.40 10.86 4.57
N GLY A 106 6.63 10.76 3.26
CA GLY A 106 6.63 9.47 2.54
C GLY A 106 7.74 8.50 2.92
N LEU A 107 8.94 9.01 3.18
CA LEU A 107 10.05 8.24 3.72
C LEU A 107 9.70 7.61 5.08
N ASN A 108 8.94 8.33 5.91
CA ASN A 108 8.40 7.80 7.16
C ASN A 108 7.20 6.85 6.92
N GLY A 109 6.41 7.03 5.85
CA GLY A 109 5.27 6.18 5.49
C GLY A 109 5.67 4.80 4.93
N GLU A 110 6.67 4.73 4.05
CA GLU A 110 7.24 3.44 3.67
C GLU A 110 7.95 2.78 4.86
N LEU A 111 8.53 3.55 5.78
CA LEU A 111 9.08 2.99 7.02
C LEU A 111 8.00 2.40 7.93
N THR A 112 6.81 3.00 8.09
CA THR A 112 5.71 2.36 8.84
C THR A 112 5.25 1.06 8.17
N HIS A 113 5.13 1.02 6.84
CA HIS A 113 4.84 -0.22 6.11
C HIS A 113 5.95 -1.28 6.26
N VAL A 114 7.23 -0.90 6.26
CA VAL A 114 8.36 -1.82 6.53
C VAL A 114 8.29 -2.38 7.95
N LEU A 115 8.00 -1.55 8.96
CA LEU A 115 7.82 -1.98 10.34
C LEU A 115 6.53 -2.80 10.57
N ALA A 116 5.71 -2.99 9.53
CA ALA A 116 4.42 -3.68 9.55
C ALA A 116 3.42 -3.04 10.53
N PHE A 117 3.27 -1.72 10.39
CA PHE A 117 2.26 -0.89 11.03
C PHE A 117 0.85 -1.48 10.87
N THR A 118 0.07 -1.45 11.95
CA THR A 118 -1.37 -1.71 11.95
C THR A 118 -2.05 -0.84 13.01
N SER A 119 -3.39 -0.89 13.09
CA SER A 119 -4.16 -0.33 14.21
C SER A 119 -3.74 -0.81 15.60
N GLU A 120 -2.92 -1.88 15.69
CA GLU A 120 -2.45 -2.50 16.93
C GLU A 120 -0.94 -2.37 17.15
N PHE A 121 -0.18 -1.85 16.18
CA PHE A 121 1.29 -1.73 16.27
C PHE A 121 1.80 -0.54 15.44
N PHE A 122 2.54 0.36 16.09
CA PHE A 122 3.23 1.47 15.43
C PHE A 122 4.42 1.95 16.27
N VAL A 123 5.38 2.60 15.62
CA VAL A 123 6.50 3.28 16.28
C VAL A 123 6.19 4.79 16.32
N ASP A 124 5.95 5.32 17.52
CA ASP A 124 5.46 6.69 17.72
C ASP A 124 6.31 7.77 17.04
N SER A 125 7.64 7.65 17.10
CA SER A 125 8.55 8.64 16.52
C SER A 125 8.50 8.71 14.98
N VAL A 126 8.23 7.58 14.31
CA VAL A 126 8.03 7.52 12.85
C VAL A 126 6.65 8.07 12.48
N LYS A 127 5.63 7.66 13.23
CA LYS A 127 4.23 8.11 13.10
C LYS A 127 4.07 9.62 13.32
N GLN A 128 4.77 10.17 14.30
CA GLN A 128 4.80 11.61 14.60
C GLN A 128 5.43 12.37 13.44
N LYS A 129 6.60 11.95 12.94
CA LYS A 129 7.26 12.57 11.77
C LYS A 129 6.39 12.51 10.51
N PHE A 130 5.77 11.35 10.22
CA PHE A 130 4.81 11.22 9.12
C PHE A 130 3.66 12.23 9.23
N SER A 131 3.11 12.41 10.44
CA SER A 131 2.05 13.40 10.70
C SER A 131 2.55 14.82 10.46
N GLU A 132 3.65 15.19 11.14
CA GLU A 132 4.25 16.51 11.11
C GLU A 132 4.61 16.97 9.69
N TYR A 133 5.20 16.08 8.89
CA TYR A 133 5.61 16.41 7.54
C TYR A 133 4.46 16.44 6.53
N ASN A 134 3.42 15.62 6.69
CA ASN A 134 2.18 15.75 5.90
C ASN A 134 1.43 17.06 6.21
N GLU A 135 1.28 17.43 7.48
CA GLU A 135 0.60 18.68 7.85
C GLU A 135 1.39 19.92 7.39
N LYS A 136 2.73 19.88 7.41
CA LYS A 136 3.59 20.92 6.80
C LYS A 136 3.41 21.01 5.29
N ALA A 137 3.29 19.88 4.58
CA ALA A 137 3.01 19.85 3.15
C ALA A 137 1.61 20.41 2.83
N LYS A 138 0.54 19.93 3.49
CA LYS A 138 -0.83 20.44 3.37
C LYS A 138 -0.90 21.95 3.62
N SER A 139 -0.29 22.43 4.71
CA SER A 139 -0.26 23.86 5.06
C SER A 139 0.43 24.73 3.99
N LEU A 140 1.58 24.29 3.47
CA LEU A 140 2.33 25.07 2.48
C LEU A 140 1.69 25.00 1.08
N ALA A 141 1.06 23.88 0.74
CA ALA A 141 0.26 23.74 -0.48
C ALA A 141 -0.95 24.69 -0.48
N GLN A 142 -1.69 24.79 0.63
CA GLN A 142 -2.79 25.74 0.77
C GLN A 142 -2.30 27.19 0.61
N ALA A 143 -1.22 27.58 1.29
CA ALA A 143 -0.64 28.92 1.18
C ALA A 143 -0.15 29.27 -0.24
N LEU A 144 0.25 28.27 -1.03
CA LEU A 144 0.56 28.40 -2.45
C LEU A 144 -0.70 28.58 -3.31
N LEU A 145 -1.77 27.83 -3.03
CA LEU A 145 -3.06 27.96 -3.73
C LEU A 145 -3.75 29.30 -3.47
N ASP A 146 -3.61 29.85 -2.26
CA ASP A 146 -4.16 31.15 -1.87
C ASP A 146 -3.40 32.33 -2.52
N ASN A 147 -2.19 32.10 -3.04
CA ASN A 147 -1.36 33.13 -3.64
C ASN A 147 -1.88 33.53 -5.04
N PRO A 148 -2.32 34.79 -5.26
CA PRO A 148 -2.88 35.21 -6.55
C PRO A 148 -1.85 35.29 -7.70
N ARG A 149 -0.55 35.11 -7.41
CA ARG A 149 0.54 35.14 -8.41
C ARG A 149 1.02 33.75 -8.84
N ILE A 150 0.43 32.66 -8.32
CA ILE A 150 0.82 31.30 -8.72
C ILE A 150 0.40 30.99 -10.16
N THR A 151 1.30 30.39 -10.94
CA THR A 151 1.03 30.01 -12.34
C THR A 151 0.06 28.82 -12.41
N ARG A 152 -0.53 28.55 -13.60
CA ARG A 152 -1.43 27.39 -13.78
C ARG A 152 -0.73 26.06 -13.47
N GLN A 153 0.53 25.90 -13.89
CA GLN A 153 1.34 24.71 -13.60
C GLN A 153 1.62 24.57 -12.10
N ASN A 154 2.14 25.63 -11.48
CA ASN A 154 2.47 25.63 -10.05
C ASN A 154 1.22 25.40 -9.18
N ARG A 155 0.03 25.84 -9.66
CA ARG A 155 -1.27 25.56 -9.04
C ARG A 155 -1.67 24.08 -9.18
N ALA A 156 -1.39 23.44 -10.33
CA ALA A 156 -1.58 21.99 -10.49
C ALA A 156 -0.69 21.21 -9.52
N GLU A 157 0.59 21.57 -9.42
CA GLU A 157 1.52 20.97 -8.44
C GLU A 157 1.03 21.19 -6.99
N ALA A 158 0.60 22.41 -6.63
CA ALA A 158 0.09 22.67 -5.28
C ALA A 158 -1.18 21.86 -4.94
N TYR A 159 -2.15 21.74 -5.85
CA TYR A 159 -3.31 20.86 -5.67
C TYR A 159 -2.91 19.39 -5.55
N PHE A 160 -1.92 18.94 -6.32
CA PHE A 160 -1.43 17.57 -6.29
C PHE A 160 -0.84 17.20 -4.94
N TYR A 161 0.12 18.00 -4.45
CA TYR A 161 0.77 17.74 -3.17
C TYR A 161 -0.18 17.94 -1.99
N LEU A 162 -1.18 18.82 -2.10
CA LEU A 162 -2.29 18.93 -1.15
C LEU A 162 -3.11 17.63 -1.10
N GLY A 163 -3.70 17.23 -2.23
CA GLY A 163 -4.57 16.06 -2.30
C GLY A 163 -3.87 14.76 -1.93
N MET A 164 -2.58 14.63 -2.26
CA MET A 164 -1.78 13.49 -1.80
C MET A 164 -1.50 13.54 -0.29
N ALA A 165 -1.13 14.70 0.29
CA ALA A 165 -0.94 14.85 1.74
C ALA A 165 -2.23 14.49 2.52
N GLU A 166 -3.38 14.89 1.98
CA GLU A 166 -4.71 14.55 2.49
C GLU A 166 -5.01 13.07 2.38
N GLY A 167 -4.61 12.42 1.28
CA GLY A 167 -4.66 10.97 1.13
C GLY A 167 -3.94 10.25 2.28
N TYR A 168 -2.69 10.64 2.60
CA TYR A 168 -1.92 10.06 3.72
C TYR A 168 -2.56 10.27 5.08
N LEU A 169 -3.01 11.51 5.33
CA LEU A 169 -3.70 11.84 6.56
C LEU A 169 -4.97 11.01 6.68
N ALA A 170 -5.75 10.86 5.61
CA ALA A 170 -6.94 10.02 5.57
C ALA A 170 -6.63 8.53 5.85
N MET A 171 -5.61 7.97 5.22
CA MET A 171 -5.20 6.57 5.39
C MET A 171 -4.77 6.27 6.83
N MET A 172 -3.90 7.10 7.42
CA MET A 172 -3.44 6.86 8.79
C MET A 172 -4.51 7.19 9.83
N GLN A 173 -5.26 8.29 9.67
CA GLN A 173 -6.44 8.58 10.50
C GLN A 173 -7.43 7.43 10.46
N TYR A 174 -7.64 6.82 9.29
CA TYR A 174 -8.48 5.63 9.17
C TYR A 174 -7.92 4.48 10.03
N GLY A 175 -6.63 4.15 9.89
CA GLY A 175 -5.98 3.05 10.62
C GLY A 175 -6.05 3.19 12.14
N GLU A 176 -6.09 4.42 12.65
CA GLU A 176 -6.27 4.74 14.07
C GLU A 176 -7.74 4.73 14.56
N GLY A 177 -8.72 4.51 13.68
CA GLY A 177 -10.14 4.59 14.02
C GLY A 177 -10.75 6.00 13.92
N ARG A 178 -10.01 7.01 13.44
CA ARG A 178 -10.46 8.41 13.30
C ARG A 178 -11.32 8.62 12.04
N PHE A 179 -12.34 7.78 11.86
CA PHE A 179 -13.08 7.60 10.61
C PHE A 179 -13.71 8.87 10.01
N LEU A 180 -14.18 9.82 10.84
CA LEU A 180 -14.76 11.06 10.33
C LEU A 180 -13.70 11.98 9.73
N SER A 181 -12.55 12.12 10.38
CA SER A 181 -11.41 12.88 9.85
C SER A 181 -10.87 12.23 8.57
N ALA A 182 -10.83 10.89 8.54
CA ALA A 182 -10.42 10.13 7.36
C ALA A 182 -11.37 10.29 6.17
N LEU A 183 -12.69 10.31 6.42
CA LEU A 183 -13.70 10.58 5.40
C LEU A 183 -13.56 12.01 4.83
N ILE A 184 -13.26 12.99 5.69
CA ILE A 184 -13.09 14.40 5.28
C ILE A 184 -11.82 14.56 4.44
N ASN A 185 -10.64 14.17 4.96
CA ASN A 185 -9.39 14.28 4.19
C ASN A 185 -9.41 13.41 2.93
N GLY A 186 -10.12 12.27 2.93
CA GLY A 186 -10.32 11.46 1.73
C GLY A 186 -11.15 12.18 0.65
N LEU A 187 -12.24 12.84 1.04
CA LEU A 187 -13.03 13.68 0.13
C LEU A 187 -12.22 14.86 -0.41
N GLU A 188 -11.44 15.52 0.44
CA GLU A 188 -10.54 16.61 0.03
C GLU A 188 -9.50 16.11 -1.00
N ALA A 189 -8.90 14.94 -0.74
CA ALA A 189 -7.91 14.31 -1.61
C ALA A 189 -8.40 14.06 -3.04
N ASP A 190 -9.56 13.41 -3.23
CA ASP A 190 -10.08 13.12 -4.58
C ASP A 190 -10.43 14.41 -5.35
N ASN A 191 -11.00 15.41 -4.68
CA ASN A 191 -11.28 16.72 -5.29
C ASN A 191 -10.00 17.43 -5.75
N HIS A 192 -8.96 17.48 -4.90
CA HIS A 192 -7.70 18.16 -5.24
C HIS A 192 -6.87 17.39 -6.29
N LEU A 193 -6.94 16.05 -6.31
CA LEU A 193 -6.34 15.25 -7.37
C LEU A 193 -7.10 15.36 -8.70
N GLU A 194 -8.42 15.52 -8.69
CA GLU A 194 -9.15 15.90 -9.89
C GLU A 194 -8.82 17.32 -10.35
N ASP A 195 -8.69 18.30 -9.43
CA ASP A 195 -8.31 19.67 -9.77
C ASP A 195 -6.87 19.76 -10.33
N THR A 196 -5.98 18.86 -9.89
CA THR A 196 -4.69 18.62 -10.54
C THR A 196 -4.89 18.27 -12.02
N LEU A 197 -5.67 17.24 -12.34
CA LEU A 197 -5.90 16.81 -13.72
C LEU A 197 -6.69 17.80 -14.58
N LYS A 198 -7.52 18.68 -13.97
CA LYS A 198 -8.17 19.81 -14.67
C LYS A 198 -7.16 20.89 -15.09
N LEU A 199 -6.02 20.99 -14.39
CA LEU A 199 -4.97 21.97 -14.67
C LEU A 199 -3.82 21.39 -15.50
N ASP A 200 -3.38 20.17 -15.23
CA ASP A 200 -2.50 19.37 -16.10
C ASP A 200 -3.06 17.95 -16.32
N PRO A 201 -3.78 17.72 -17.44
CA PRO A 201 -4.29 16.40 -17.79
C PRO A 201 -3.23 15.32 -18.08
N ARG A 202 -1.94 15.66 -18.08
CA ARG A 202 -0.82 14.71 -18.28
C ARG A 202 -0.06 14.41 -16.99
N HIS A 203 -0.57 14.84 -15.85
CA HIS A 203 0.03 14.63 -14.54
C HIS A 203 -0.12 13.15 -14.12
N ALA A 204 0.64 12.26 -14.75
CA ALA A 204 0.44 10.81 -14.75
C ALA A 204 0.26 10.22 -13.34
N ASP A 205 1.04 10.71 -12.38
CA ASP A 205 1.02 10.26 -11.01
C ASP A 205 -0.21 10.72 -10.20
N ALA A 206 -0.96 11.74 -10.65
CA ALA A 206 -2.28 12.04 -10.08
C ALA A 206 -3.31 10.94 -10.40
N HIS A 207 -3.15 10.21 -11.52
CA HIS A 207 -3.93 8.99 -11.75
C HIS A 207 -3.57 7.88 -10.75
N VAL A 208 -2.32 7.77 -10.28
CA VAL A 208 -1.98 6.81 -9.22
C VAL A 208 -2.75 7.13 -7.93
N GLY A 209 -2.74 8.39 -7.49
CA GLY A 209 -3.48 8.83 -6.31
C GLY A 209 -5.00 8.57 -6.41
N LEU A 210 -5.63 9.02 -7.49
CA LEU A 210 -7.06 8.76 -7.75
C LEU A 210 -7.37 7.27 -7.87
N GLY A 211 -6.47 6.52 -8.52
CA GLY A 211 -6.64 5.09 -8.78
C GLY A 211 -6.68 4.27 -7.50
N VAL A 212 -5.73 4.54 -6.61
CA VAL A 212 -5.66 3.98 -5.25
C VAL A 212 -6.92 4.28 -4.47
N TYR A 213 -7.32 5.56 -4.40
CA TYR A 213 -8.48 6.01 -3.64
C TYR A 213 -9.79 5.38 -4.13
N ARG A 214 -10.05 5.46 -5.44
CA ARG A 214 -11.31 5.00 -6.07
C ARG A 214 -11.45 3.48 -6.02
N TYR A 215 -10.36 2.73 -6.22
CA TYR A 215 -10.39 1.27 -6.04
C TYR A 215 -10.73 0.91 -4.60
N GLY A 216 -9.94 1.38 -3.64
CA GLY A 216 -10.03 0.89 -2.27
C GLY A 216 -11.32 1.29 -1.58
N ASN A 217 -11.74 2.56 -1.69
CA ASN A 217 -13.00 3.03 -1.12
C ASN A 217 -14.20 2.16 -1.59
N THR A 218 -14.22 1.80 -2.87
CA THR A 218 -15.18 0.84 -3.42
C THR A 218 -15.02 -0.56 -2.82
N ARG A 219 -13.81 -1.14 -2.90
CA ARG A 219 -13.51 -2.53 -2.49
C ARG A 219 -13.84 -2.81 -1.02
N LEU A 220 -13.78 -1.76 -0.20
CA LEU A 220 -14.16 -1.75 1.20
C LEU A 220 -15.69 -1.61 1.34
N GLY A 221 -16.26 -0.60 0.69
CA GLY A 221 -17.69 -0.39 0.53
C GLY A 221 -18.33 0.45 1.64
N GLY A 222 -19.60 0.13 1.96
CA GLY A 222 -20.33 0.75 3.07
C GLY A 222 -20.56 2.26 2.94
N LEU A 223 -20.64 2.96 4.08
CA LEU A 223 -20.94 4.40 4.11
C LEU A 223 -19.88 5.28 3.45
N GLY A 224 -18.61 4.85 3.40
CA GLY A 224 -17.56 5.55 2.66
C GLY A 224 -17.91 5.62 1.17
N ASN A 225 -18.02 4.45 0.53
CA ASN A 225 -18.42 4.36 -0.88
C ASN A 225 -19.74 5.10 -1.18
N PHE A 226 -20.74 4.98 -0.29
CA PHE A 226 -22.03 5.67 -0.45
C PHE A 226 -21.91 7.20 -0.43
N ILE A 227 -21.17 7.77 0.53
CA ILE A 227 -21.02 9.23 0.67
C ILE A 227 -20.10 9.81 -0.40
N MET A 228 -18.99 9.13 -0.70
CA MET A 228 -17.92 9.65 -1.56
C MET A 228 -18.17 9.39 -3.05
N GLN A 229 -18.86 8.31 -3.41
CA GLN A 229 -18.98 7.84 -4.80
C GLN A 229 -20.43 7.43 -5.15
N GLY A 230 -21.42 7.80 -4.33
CA GLY A 230 -22.82 7.44 -4.53
C GLY A 230 -23.12 5.93 -4.41
N GLY A 231 -22.16 5.13 -3.93
CA GLY A 231 -22.24 3.67 -3.92
C GLY A 231 -21.88 2.99 -5.24
N ALA A 232 -21.31 3.73 -6.20
CA ALA A 232 -20.85 3.17 -7.47
C ALA A 232 -19.70 2.15 -7.27
N ASP A 233 -19.51 1.27 -8.27
CA ASP A 233 -18.32 0.43 -8.34
C ASP A 233 -17.22 1.11 -9.15
N LEU A 234 -16.21 1.67 -8.46
CA LEU A 234 -15.04 2.27 -9.09
C LEU A 234 -13.78 1.40 -8.99
N ARG A 235 -13.90 0.08 -8.74
CA ARG A 235 -12.72 -0.83 -8.67
C ARG A 235 -11.95 -0.86 -9.98
N GLN A 236 -12.64 -1.13 -11.09
CA GLN A 236 -12.00 -1.16 -12.41
C GLN A 236 -11.46 0.22 -12.81
N VAL A 237 -12.22 1.30 -12.55
CA VAL A 237 -11.76 2.68 -12.79
C VAL A 237 -10.48 2.98 -12.02
N GLY A 238 -10.41 2.54 -10.76
CA GLY A 238 -9.24 2.70 -9.89
C GLY A 238 -8.02 1.96 -10.41
N LEU A 239 -8.17 0.69 -10.77
CA LEU A 239 -7.11 -0.13 -11.39
C LEU A 239 -6.61 0.51 -12.68
N THR A 240 -7.51 0.81 -13.62
CA THR A 240 -7.18 1.39 -14.93
C THR A 240 -6.48 2.74 -14.82
N HIS A 241 -6.74 3.55 -13.79
CA HIS A 241 -5.95 4.76 -13.54
C HIS A 241 -4.49 4.47 -13.18
N ILE A 242 -4.21 3.49 -12.31
CA ILE A 242 -2.82 3.11 -11.94
C ILE A 242 -2.13 2.43 -13.13
N GLU A 243 -2.83 1.54 -13.85
CA GLU A 243 -2.33 0.93 -15.09
C GLU A 243 -2.02 1.98 -16.16
N THR A 244 -2.83 3.04 -16.29
CA THR A 244 -2.59 4.16 -17.22
C THR A 244 -1.35 4.94 -16.84
N ALA A 245 -1.15 5.23 -15.54
CA ALA A 245 0.06 5.90 -15.08
C ALA A 245 1.33 5.08 -15.39
N LEU A 246 1.26 3.75 -15.29
CA LEU A 246 2.36 2.84 -15.65
C LEU A 246 2.70 2.80 -17.16
N ASN A 247 2.00 3.55 -18.02
CA ASN A 247 2.43 3.82 -19.39
C ASN A 247 3.36 5.06 -19.52
N TYR A 248 3.58 5.80 -18.43
CA TYR A 248 4.42 7.00 -18.38
C TYR A 248 5.60 6.83 -17.39
N GLU A 249 6.64 7.65 -17.53
CA GLU A 249 7.70 7.72 -16.52
C GLU A 249 7.17 8.39 -15.24
N ILE A 250 7.24 7.67 -14.12
CA ILE A 250 6.69 8.06 -12.82
C ILE A 250 7.62 7.59 -11.70
N ILE A 251 7.86 8.42 -10.67
CA ILE A 251 8.64 8.00 -9.48
C ILE A 251 7.92 6.86 -8.78
N SER A 252 6.58 6.96 -8.72
CA SER A 252 5.76 6.05 -7.94
C SER A 252 5.78 4.61 -8.43
N ARG A 253 6.39 4.31 -9.58
CA ARG A 253 6.39 3.00 -10.23
C ARG A 253 6.62 1.81 -9.29
N PRO A 254 7.57 1.79 -8.32
CA PRO A 254 7.69 0.64 -7.43
C PRO A 254 6.46 0.46 -6.53
N LEU A 255 5.88 1.57 -6.07
CA LEU A 255 4.70 1.58 -5.21
C LEU A 255 3.40 1.35 -5.98
N ALA A 256 3.28 1.86 -7.21
CA ALA A 256 2.18 1.58 -8.11
C ALA A 256 2.12 0.08 -8.47
N LEU A 257 3.27 -0.53 -8.77
CA LEU A 257 3.40 -1.98 -9.00
C LEU A 257 3.06 -2.80 -7.74
N LYS A 258 3.72 -2.50 -6.61
CA LYS A 258 3.41 -3.06 -5.27
C LYS A 258 1.91 -3.02 -4.95
N THR A 259 1.24 -1.91 -5.27
CA THR A 259 -0.19 -1.73 -5.00
C THR A 259 -1.09 -2.49 -5.97
N LEU A 260 -0.78 -2.50 -7.28
CA LEU A 260 -1.54 -3.32 -8.24
C LEU A 260 -1.44 -4.81 -7.92
N ILE A 261 -0.27 -5.31 -7.49
CA ILE A 261 -0.13 -6.71 -7.02
C ILE A 261 -1.11 -6.98 -5.87
N TRP A 262 -1.12 -6.14 -4.83
CA TRP A 262 -2.05 -6.30 -3.70
C TRP A 262 -3.52 -6.19 -4.11
N PHE A 263 -3.86 -5.27 -5.02
CA PHE A 263 -5.22 -5.10 -5.50
C PHE A 263 -5.68 -6.31 -6.33
N TYR A 264 -4.85 -6.86 -7.21
CA TYR A 264 -5.20 -8.06 -7.98
C TYR A 264 -5.17 -9.36 -7.16
N ILE A 265 -4.36 -9.45 -6.09
CA ILE A 265 -4.50 -10.50 -5.07
C ILE A 265 -5.84 -10.35 -4.34
N SER A 266 -6.23 -9.11 -3.99
CA SER A 266 -7.51 -8.78 -3.35
C SER A 266 -8.72 -9.08 -4.26
N GLU A 267 -8.64 -8.89 -5.58
CA GLU A 267 -9.74 -9.19 -6.51
C GLU A 267 -9.91 -10.69 -6.79
N GLN A 268 -8.85 -11.50 -6.72
CA GLN A 268 -8.94 -12.96 -6.82
C GLN A 268 -9.75 -13.61 -5.69
N ILE A 269 -9.75 -12.99 -4.51
CA ILE A 269 -10.40 -13.50 -3.30
C ILE A 269 -11.70 -12.76 -2.94
N ASN A 270 -12.10 -11.77 -3.74
CA ASN A 270 -13.29 -10.98 -3.47
C ASN A 270 -14.57 -11.83 -3.71
N PRO A 271 -15.44 -12.03 -2.72
CA PRO A 271 -16.71 -12.75 -2.93
C PRO A 271 -17.58 -12.12 -4.03
N ASP A 272 -17.52 -10.79 -4.19
CA ASP A 272 -18.26 -10.04 -5.22
C ASP A 272 -17.82 -10.41 -6.66
N ASN A 273 -16.67 -11.09 -6.82
CA ASN A 273 -16.11 -11.49 -8.11
C ASN A 273 -16.30 -12.98 -8.45
N ALA A 274 -16.79 -13.81 -7.53
CA ALA A 274 -16.70 -15.27 -7.63
C ALA A 274 -17.36 -15.87 -8.89
N GLU A 275 -18.48 -15.29 -9.33
CA GLU A 275 -19.27 -15.75 -10.49
C GLU A 275 -19.05 -14.90 -11.76
N LEU A 276 -18.03 -14.02 -11.79
CA LEU A 276 -17.74 -13.18 -12.96
C LEU A 276 -17.06 -14.01 -14.08
N PRO A 277 -17.48 -13.85 -15.35
CA PRO A 277 -16.91 -14.61 -16.46
C PRO A 277 -15.45 -14.20 -16.72
N ASN A 278 -14.65 -15.13 -17.26
CA ASN A 278 -13.19 -14.99 -17.36
C ASN A 278 -12.70 -13.80 -18.21
N ASP A 279 -13.54 -13.26 -19.08
CA ASP A 279 -13.30 -12.06 -19.89
C ASP A 279 -13.56 -10.75 -19.14
N HIS A 280 -14.28 -10.79 -18.01
CA HIS A 280 -14.49 -9.64 -17.15
C HIS A 280 -13.18 -9.23 -16.44
N PRO A 281 -12.75 -7.95 -16.48
CA PRO A 281 -11.45 -7.53 -15.94
C PRO A 281 -11.25 -7.77 -14.43
N LEU A 282 -12.33 -7.80 -13.65
CA LEU A 282 -12.31 -8.10 -12.21
C LEU A 282 -12.52 -9.60 -11.90
N SER A 283 -12.66 -10.47 -12.90
CA SER A 283 -12.82 -11.92 -12.65
C SER A 283 -11.59 -12.49 -11.91
N PRO A 284 -11.74 -13.58 -11.15
CA PRO A 284 -10.60 -14.23 -10.50
C PRO A 284 -9.54 -14.70 -11.51
N TYR A 285 -9.95 -15.09 -12.72
CA TYR A 285 -9.06 -15.46 -13.82
C TYR A 285 -8.23 -14.28 -14.32
N ALA A 286 -8.89 -13.18 -14.72
CA ALA A 286 -8.20 -11.98 -15.19
C ALA A 286 -7.31 -11.37 -14.09
N SER A 287 -7.81 -11.30 -12.86
CA SER A 287 -7.08 -10.76 -11.71
C SER A 287 -5.83 -11.58 -11.40
N ARG A 288 -5.89 -12.92 -11.46
CA ARG A 288 -4.72 -13.78 -11.29
C ARG A 288 -3.66 -13.53 -12.37
N ALA A 289 -4.07 -13.37 -13.63
CA ALA A 289 -3.15 -13.06 -14.72
C ALA A 289 -2.45 -11.69 -14.53
N ARG A 290 -3.17 -10.65 -14.09
CA ARG A 290 -2.58 -9.34 -13.79
C ARG A 290 -1.67 -9.37 -12.55
N ALA A 291 -2.03 -10.13 -11.50
CA ALA A 291 -1.18 -10.30 -10.32
C ALA A 291 0.19 -10.93 -10.67
N HIS A 292 0.19 -12.01 -11.44
CA HIS A 292 1.44 -12.65 -11.92
C HIS A 292 2.28 -11.74 -12.80
N PHE A 293 1.65 -11.02 -13.74
CA PHE A 293 2.32 -10.05 -14.60
C PHE A 293 3.07 -8.98 -13.78
N TYR A 294 2.38 -8.37 -12.81
CA TYR A 294 2.98 -7.32 -12.00
C TYR A 294 3.99 -7.83 -10.96
N LEU A 295 3.86 -9.09 -10.50
CA LEU A 295 4.88 -9.75 -9.69
C LEU A 295 6.21 -9.92 -10.46
N ASP A 296 6.21 -10.38 -11.71
CA ASP A 296 7.44 -10.45 -12.52
C ASP A 296 7.98 -9.05 -12.86
N GLU A 297 7.13 -8.08 -13.25
CA GLU A 297 7.61 -6.72 -13.53
C GLU A 297 8.33 -6.12 -12.31
N TYR A 298 7.75 -6.29 -11.12
CA TYR A 298 8.31 -5.76 -9.86
C TYR A 298 9.56 -6.53 -9.40
N GLU A 299 9.60 -7.86 -9.49
CA GLU A 299 10.80 -8.65 -9.18
C GLU A 299 11.95 -8.33 -10.16
N ARG A 300 11.68 -8.40 -11.46
CA ARG A 300 12.66 -8.19 -12.52
C ARG A 300 13.27 -6.79 -12.48
N ARG A 301 12.48 -5.76 -12.17
CA ARG A 301 12.90 -4.35 -12.23
C ARG A 301 13.60 -3.85 -10.95
N TYR A 302 13.45 -4.54 -9.81
CA TYR A 302 13.95 -4.04 -8.52
C TYR A 302 14.69 -5.06 -7.64
N PHE A 303 14.64 -6.38 -7.92
CA PHE A 303 15.17 -7.38 -6.98
C PHE A 303 16.04 -8.46 -7.63
N ARG A 304 15.77 -8.85 -8.88
CA ARG A 304 16.45 -9.96 -9.57
C ARG A 304 17.98 -9.81 -9.64
N GLU A 305 18.49 -8.61 -9.91
CA GLU A 305 19.94 -8.33 -9.91
C GLU A 305 20.50 -8.05 -8.51
N ALA A 306 19.72 -7.40 -7.63
CA ALA A 306 20.14 -7.09 -6.27
C ALA A 306 20.37 -8.35 -5.42
N GLU A 307 19.51 -9.38 -5.54
CA GLU A 307 19.69 -10.65 -4.83
C GLU A 307 20.93 -11.42 -5.33
N ALA A 308 21.27 -11.34 -6.62
CA ALA A 308 22.54 -11.86 -7.14
C ALA A 308 23.76 -11.12 -6.57
N ASN A 309 23.62 -9.83 -6.26
CA ASN A 309 24.64 -8.99 -5.61
C ASN A 309 24.60 -9.06 -4.07
N GLY A 310 23.92 -10.06 -3.48
CA GLY A 310 23.96 -10.34 -2.05
C GLY A 310 22.88 -9.65 -1.19
N PHE A 311 21.90 -8.97 -1.80
CA PHE A 311 20.74 -8.48 -1.06
C PHE A 311 19.94 -9.64 -0.44
N VAL A 312 19.48 -9.48 0.79
CA VAL A 312 18.75 -10.53 1.55
C VAL A 312 17.35 -10.83 0.96
N GLY A 313 16.82 -9.95 0.11
CA GLY A 313 15.49 -10.02 -0.50
C GLY A 313 14.47 -9.12 0.20
N ASN A 314 13.37 -8.80 -0.49
CA ASN A 314 12.32 -7.93 0.03
C ASN A 314 11.15 -8.74 0.65
N LYS A 315 10.85 -8.52 1.94
CA LYS A 315 9.80 -9.26 2.68
C LYS A 315 8.39 -8.98 2.18
N GLY A 316 8.15 -7.80 1.58
CA GLY A 316 6.87 -7.43 0.99
C GLY A 316 6.60 -8.24 -0.27
N LEU A 317 7.57 -8.28 -1.19
CA LEU A 317 7.53 -9.15 -2.37
C LEU A 317 7.38 -10.62 -1.98
N ALA A 318 8.24 -11.13 -1.10
CA ALA A 318 8.17 -12.52 -0.65
C ALA A 318 6.81 -12.89 -0.03
N LEU A 319 6.16 -12.00 0.71
CA LEU A 319 4.80 -12.23 1.22
C LEU A 319 3.74 -12.21 0.11
N MET A 320 3.81 -11.28 -0.86
CA MET A 320 2.88 -11.26 -2.00
C MET A 320 3.00 -12.54 -2.84
N MET A 321 4.23 -12.99 -3.12
CA MET A 321 4.49 -14.27 -3.79
C MET A 321 3.95 -15.46 -2.98
N ALA A 322 4.22 -15.51 -1.67
CA ALA A 322 3.72 -16.58 -0.81
C ALA A 322 2.18 -16.68 -0.83
N ILE A 323 1.48 -15.55 -0.82
CA ILE A 323 0.01 -15.49 -0.93
C ILE A 323 -0.44 -15.98 -2.30
N GLN A 324 0.14 -15.47 -3.39
CA GLN A 324 -0.23 -15.88 -4.74
C GLN A 324 -0.03 -17.40 -4.92
N HIS A 325 1.08 -17.96 -4.46
CA HIS A 325 1.31 -19.41 -4.49
C HIS A 325 0.27 -20.20 -3.65
N VAL A 326 -0.24 -19.67 -2.53
CA VAL A 326 -1.37 -20.29 -1.80
C VAL A 326 -2.66 -20.25 -2.62
N LEU A 327 -3.00 -19.13 -3.27
CA LEU A 327 -4.15 -19.05 -4.18
C LEU A 327 -4.02 -20.12 -5.28
N ASP A 328 -2.83 -20.22 -5.86
CA ASP A 328 -2.44 -21.11 -6.96
C ASP A 328 -2.38 -22.61 -6.61
N ARG A 329 -2.41 -22.99 -5.33
CA ARG A 329 -2.12 -24.36 -4.80
C ARG A 329 -0.66 -24.81 -4.94
N GLN A 330 0.26 -23.87 -5.12
CA GLN A 330 1.71 -24.08 -5.19
C GLN A 330 2.31 -24.03 -3.78
N TYR A 331 1.97 -25.01 -2.94
CA TYR A 331 2.26 -24.90 -1.50
C TYR A 331 3.76 -25.04 -1.16
N VAL A 332 4.56 -25.73 -1.98
CA VAL A 332 6.02 -25.82 -1.80
C VAL A 332 6.65 -24.44 -1.96
N GLU A 333 6.28 -23.77 -3.05
CA GLU A 333 6.70 -22.42 -3.42
C GLU A 333 6.19 -21.39 -2.40
N ALA A 334 4.92 -21.49 -1.98
CA ALA A 334 4.33 -20.65 -0.93
C ALA A 334 5.11 -20.75 0.38
N ARG A 335 5.40 -21.97 0.83
CA ARG A 335 6.16 -22.25 2.05
C ARG A 335 7.54 -21.61 2.00
N ASP A 336 8.24 -21.79 0.89
CA ASP A 336 9.63 -21.38 0.77
C ASP A 336 9.75 -19.85 0.58
N GLN A 337 8.73 -19.20 0.02
CA GLN A 337 8.55 -17.74 0.08
C GLN A 337 8.20 -17.23 1.49
N PHE A 338 7.34 -17.91 2.26
CA PHE A 338 7.13 -17.56 3.68
C PHE A 338 8.43 -17.71 4.50
N LYS A 339 9.25 -18.75 4.24
CA LYS A 339 10.58 -18.91 4.83
C LYS A 339 11.53 -17.79 4.43
N LYS A 340 11.53 -17.36 3.16
CA LYS A 340 12.30 -16.20 2.66
C LYS A 340 11.89 -14.92 3.41
N ALA A 341 10.59 -14.62 3.48
CA ALA A 341 10.06 -13.48 4.24
C ALA A 341 10.45 -13.53 5.74
N LEU A 342 10.45 -14.72 6.37
CA LEU A 342 10.84 -14.88 7.78
C LEU A 342 12.35 -14.69 7.99
N LYS A 343 13.19 -15.17 7.07
CA LYS A 343 14.65 -14.94 7.08
C LYS A 343 14.96 -13.45 6.97
N ILE A 344 14.32 -12.75 6.03
CA ILE A 344 14.46 -11.29 5.86
C ILE A 344 14.02 -10.57 7.13
N THR A 345 12.85 -10.92 7.68
CA THR A 345 12.32 -10.30 8.91
C THR A 345 13.30 -10.44 10.09
N ARG A 346 13.92 -11.62 10.26
CA ARG A 346 14.97 -11.83 11.27
C ARG A 346 16.17 -10.94 11.03
N TYR A 347 16.72 -10.91 9.82
CA TYR A 347 17.86 -10.04 9.47
C TYR A 347 17.59 -8.56 9.80
N LEU A 348 16.40 -8.05 9.49
CA LEU A 348 16.04 -6.65 9.77
C LEU A 348 15.99 -6.34 11.28
N ILE A 349 15.56 -7.30 12.10
CA ILE A 349 15.52 -7.16 13.57
C ILE A 349 16.93 -7.35 14.17
N GLU A 350 17.60 -8.43 13.80
CA GLU A 350 18.83 -8.94 14.43
C GLU A 350 20.11 -8.21 13.95
N VAL A 351 20.12 -7.70 12.71
CA VAL A 351 21.28 -7.03 12.09
C VAL A 351 21.04 -5.53 11.88
N GLN A 352 19.83 -5.12 11.47
CA GLN A 352 19.50 -3.69 11.26
C GLN A 352 18.74 -3.05 12.44
N GLY A 353 18.43 -3.79 13.51
CA GLY A 353 17.78 -3.23 14.72
C GLY A 353 16.35 -2.71 14.52
N MET A 354 15.67 -3.11 13.44
CA MET A 354 14.34 -2.59 13.10
C MET A 354 13.25 -3.13 14.03
N GLN A 355 12.41 -2.22 14.55
CA GLN A 355 11.27 -2.53 15.41
C GLN A 355 10.06 -3.07 14.61
N ILE A 356 10.22 -4.24 13.97
CA ILE A 356 9.15 -4.86 13.19
C ILE A 356 8.10 -5.48 14.12
N ASN A 357 6.82 -5.32 13.76
CA ASN A 357 5.67 -5.92 14.43
C ASN A 357 5.87 -7.42 14.74
N PRO A 358 5.88 -7.86 16.02
CA PRO A 358 6.16 -9.25 16.38
C PRO A 358 5.11 -10.23 15.79
N LYS A 359 3.85 -9.80 15.64
CA LYS A 359 2.78 -10.60 15.03
C LYS A 359 3.05 -10.92 13.56
N TYR A 360 3.86 -10.13 12.86
CA TYR A 360 4.27 -10.43 11.49
C TYR A 360 5.07 -11.74 11.42
N GLY A 361 6.00 -11.95 12.36
CA GLY A 361 6.75 -13.20 12.48
C GLY A 361 5.87 -14.42 12.83
N GLU A 362 4.79 -14.21 13.58
CA GLU A 362 3.81 -15.26 13.91
C GLU A 362 2.99 -15.67 12.67
N THR A 363 2.46 -14.68 11.94
CA THR A 363 1.83 -14.87 10.63
C THR A 363 2.70 -15.68 9.68
N LEU A 364 3.99 -15.35 9.55
CA LEU A 364 4.90 -16.07 8.66
C LEU A 364 5.12 -17.53 9.11
N ARG A 365 5.18 -17.80 10.42
CA ARG A 365 5.25 -19.17 10.96
C ARG A 365 3.95 -19.95 10.73
N ALA A 366 2.79 -19.32 10.86
CA ALA A 366 1.50 -19.92 10.56
C ALA A 366 1.37 -20.28 9.06
N GLY A 367 1.81 -19.38 8.17
CA GLY A 367 1.90 -19.62 6.73
C GLY A 367 2.80 -20.82 6.38
N ILE A 368 3.98 -20.94 7.02
CA ILE A 368 4.86 -22.11 6.85
C ILE A 368 4.15 -23.40 7.29
N LYS A 369 3.59 -23.45 8.51
CA LYS A 369 2.88 -24.65 9.01
C LYS A 369 1.71 -25.04 8.10
N PHE A 370 0.95 -24.06 7.61
CA PHE A 370 -0.12 -24.31 6.65
C PHE A 370 0.39 -24.94 5.36
N SER A 371 1.41 -24.34 4.75
CA SER A 371 1.89 -24.84 3.47
C SER A 371 2.54 -26.22 3.59
N ASP A 372 3.29 -26.53 4.66
CA ASP A 372 3.78 -27.90 4.91
C ASP A 372 2.62 -28.90 5.10
N LEU A 373 1.54 -28.53 5.82
CA LEU A 373 0.35 -29.38 5.95
C LEU A 373 -0.43 -29.57 4.64
N MET A 374 -0.50 -28.55 3.79
CA MET A 374 -1.12 -28.66 2.46
C MET A 374 -0.27 -29.49 1.49
N VAL A 375 1.07 -29.38 1.55
CA VAL A 375 1.98 -30.28 0.81
C VAL A 375 1.72 -31.74 1.21
N LEU A 376 1.69 -32.05 2.50
CA LEU A 376 1.40 -33.41 2.97
C LEU A 376 -0.01 -33.86 2.54
N THR A 377 -1.04 -33.06 2.80
CA THR A 377 -2.44 -33.47 2.54
C THR A 377 -2.88 -33.43 1.07
N GLU A 378 -2.17 -32.74 0.16
CA GLU A 378 -2.42 -32.83 -1.29
C GLU A 378 -1.52 -33.89 -1.98
N LEU A 379 -0.26 -34.13 -1.53
CA LEU A 379 0.60 -35.19 -2.09
C LEU A 379 0.27 -36.60 -1.57
N GLU A 380 -0.14 -36.74 -0.30
CA GLU A 380 -0.53 -38.05 0.26
C GLU A 380 -1.97 -38.41 -0.12
N GLY A 381 -2.17 -39.70 -0.48
CA GLY A 381 -3.42 -40.20 -1.05
C GLY A 381 -4.58 -40.20 -0.05
N LYS A 382 -4.54 -41.16 0.90
CA LYS A 382 -5.32 -41.13 2.14
C LYS A 382 -4.33 -40.99 3.30
N VAL A 383 -4.46 -39.89 4.04
CA VAL A 383 -3.84 -39.72 5.35
C VAL A 383 -4.69 -40.52 6.37
N ASP A 384 -4.04 -41.10 7.38
CA ASP A 384 -4.72 -41.76 8.49
C ASP A 384 -5.42 -40.71 9.39
N PRO A 385 -6.73 -40.86 9.72
CA PRO A 385 -7.43 -39.99 10.67
C PRO A 385 -6.71 -39.80 12.01
N GLU A 386 -5.99 -40.81 12.49
CA GLU A 386 -5.21 -40.80 13.75
C GLU A 386 -3.73 -40.43 13.55
N SER A 387 -3.36 -39.96 12.35
CA SER A 387 -2.03 -39.41 12.07
C SER A 387 -1.75 -38.11 12.81
N GLN A 388 -0.46 -37.74 12.89
CA GLN A 388 -0.09 -36.40 13.34
C GLN A 388 -0.58 -35.32 12.38
N VAL A 389 -0.63 -35.59 11.06
CA VAL A 389 -1.10 -34.63 10.06
C VAL A 389 -2.57 -34.24 10.29
N CYS A 390 -3.45 -35.20 10.60
CA CYS A 390 -4.84 -34.89 10.95
C CYS A 390 -4.96 -34.11 12.28
N ARG A 391 -4.10 -34.36 13.27
CA ARG A 391 -4.04 -33.55 14.51
C ARG A 391 -3.57 -32.13 14.23
N ASP A 392 -2.53 -31.94 13.44
CA ASP A 392 -1.95 -30.64 13.12
C ASP A 392 -2.90 -29.78 12.26
N VAL A 393 -3.66 -30.41 11.35
CA VAL A 393 -4.76 -29.73 10.60
C VAL A 393 -5.88 -29.29 11.55
N LYS A 394 -6.31 -30.15 12.49
CA LYS A 394 -7.30 -29.81 13.52
C LYS A 394 -6.82 -28.66 14.41
N GLU A 395 -5.56 -28.69 14.84
CA GLU A 395 -4.92 -27.64 15.62
C GLU A 395 -4.88 -26.31 14.85
N GLN A 396 -4.55 -26.33 13.55
CA GLN A 396 -4.51 -25.09 12.76
C GLN A 396 -5.90 -24.53 12.42
N ILE A 397 -6.91 -25.38 12.26
CA ILE A 397 -8.32 -24.94 12.21
C ILE A 397 -8.70 -24.27 13.53
N ALA A 398 -8.40 -24.92 14.66
CA ALA A 398 -8.68 -24.38 15.99
C ALA A 398 -7.90 -23.08 16.29
N PHE A 399 -6.68 -22.91 15.77
CA PHE A 399 -5.94 -21.65 15.85
C PHE A 399 -6.73 -20.52 15.19
N VAL A 400 -7.25 -20.71 13.97
CA VAL A 400 -8.05 -19.69 13.27
C VAL A 400 -9.39 -19.45 13.97
N ASP A 401 -10.09 -20.51 14.39
CA ASP A 401 -11.38 -20.40 15.12
C ASP A 401 -11.25 -19.59 16.42
N ASN A 402 -10.10 -19.68 17.11
CA ASN A 402 -9.80 -18.91 18.32
C ASN A 402 -9.20 -17.52 18.04
N GLY A 403 -9.31 -17.00 16.80
CA GLY A 403 -8.85 -15.66 16.41
C GLY A 403 -7.39 -15.57 15.95
N GLY A 404 -6.71 -16.71 15.81
CA GLY A 404 -5.37 -16.80 15.25
C GLY A 404 -5.30 -16.27 13.82
N THR A 405 -4.31 -15.42 13.55
CA THR A 405 -4.23 -14.65 12.31
C THR A 405 -3.21 -15.25 11.34
N MET A 406 -3.71 -15.99 10.34
CA MET A 406 -2.88 -16.58 9.27
C MET A 406 -2.03 -15.53 8.57
N ILE A 407 -2.63 -14.39 8.19
CA ILE A 407 -1.92 -13.24 7.61
C ILE A 407 -2.37 -11.95 8.29
N ASN A 408 -1.43 -11.24 8.90
CA ASN A 408 -1.64 -9.91 9.43
C ASN A 408 -1.65 -8.90 8.26
N TYR A 409 -2.83 -8.35 7.99
CA TYR A 409 -3.10 -7.36 6.96
C TYR A 409 -3.95 -6.24 7.55
N GLU A 410 -3.79 -5.02 7.04
CA GLU A 410 -4.26 -3.81 7.73
C GLU A 410 -5.77 -3.61 7.61
N SER A 411 -6.37 -3.79 6.42
CA SER A 411 -7.83 -3.81 6.27
C SER A 411 -8.42 -5.09 6.84
N SER A 412 -9.30 -4.97 7.84
CA SER A 412 -9.94 -6.15 8.45
C SER A 412 -10.96 -6.85 7.53
N LYS A 413 -11.40 -6.22 6.43
CA LYS A 413 -12.24 -6.88 5.42
C LYS A 413 -11.38 -7.87 4.63
N ILE A 414 -10.36 -7.35 3.95
CA ILE A 414 -9.43 -8.13 3.12
C ILE A 414 -8.66 -9.15 3.98
N ARG A 415 -8.31 -8.83 5.24
CA ARG A 415 -7.69 -9.79 6.16
C ARG A 415 -8.56 -11.04 6.39
N ARG A 416 -9.88 -10.89 6.54
CA ARG A 416 -10.79 -12.04 6.69
C ARG A 416 -10.90 -12.82 5.39
N GLU A 417 -11.10 -12.14 4.26
CA GLU A 417 -11.17 -12.78 2.95
C GLU A 417 -9.89 -13.60 2.63
N ILE A 418 -8.71 -13.10 3.04
CA ILE A 418 -7.46 -13.87 3.00
C ILE A 418 -7.52 -15.05 3.97
N GLN A 419 -7.87 -14.85 5.24
CA GLN A 419 -7.97 -15.92 6.25
C GLN A 419 -8.93 -17.05 5.82
N ASP A 420 -10.06 -16.69 5.20
CA ASP A 420 -11.07 -17.61 4.68
C ASP A 420 -10.46 -18.55 3.62
N VAL A 421 -9.53 -18.10 2.77
CA VAL A 421 -8.83 -19.01 1.84
C VAL A 421 -8.07 -20.10 2.60
N PHE A 422 -7.23 -19.72 3.58
CA PHE A 422 -6.47 -20.70 4.39
C PHE A 422 -7.40 -21.66 5.13
N TYR A 423 -8.46 -21.12 5.74
CA TYR A 423 -9.43 -21.85 6.54
C TYR A 423 -10.27 -22.84 5.72
N GLN A 424 -10.74 -22.45 4.53
CA GLN A 424 -11.49 -23.36 3.64
C GLN A 424 -10.59 -24.44 3.03
N ARG A 425 -9.32 -24.15 2.75
CA ARG A 425 -8.34 -25.17 2.32
C ARG A 425 -8.10 -26.21 3.44
N LEU A 426 -7.89 -25.76 4.68
CA LEU A 426 -7.76 -26.65 5.85
C LEU A 426 -9.02 -27.50 6.08
N LYS A 427 -10.22 -26.91 6.03
CA LYS A 427 -11.49 -27.66 6.13
C LYS A 427 -11.69 -28.64 4.96
N GLY A 428 -11.22 -28.30 3.77
CA GLY A 428 -11.17 -29.20 2.62
C GLY A 428 -10.25 -30.41 2.86
N ALA A 429 -9.04 -30.17 3.37
CA ALA A 429 -8.08 -31.23 3.71
C ALA A 429 -8.59 -32.16 4.82
N ALA A 430 -9.15 -31.59 5.90
CA ALA A 430 -9.80 -32.36 6.97
C ALA A 430 -10.91 -33.27 6.42
N LYS A 431 -11.83 -32.70 5.64
CA LYS A 431 -12.92 -33.47 5.00
C LYS A 431 -12.43 -34.53 4.02
N LYS A 432 -11.35 -34.28 3.26
CA LYS A 432 -10.73 -35.25 2.32
C LYS A 432 -10.23 -36.50 3.05
N HIS A 433 -9.59 -36.31 4.20
CA HIS A 433 -8.89 -37.38 4.93
C HIS A 433 -9.66 -37.93 6.13
N HIS A 434 -10.85 -37.42 6.40
CA HIS A 434 -11.66 -37.74 7.59
C HIS A 434 -10.96 -37.38 8.91
N CYS A 435 -10.23 -36.27 8.92
CA CYS A 435 -9.89 -35.56 10.14
C CYS A 435 -11.18 -34.91 10.69
#